data_AF-A0A1I4CEL4-F1
#
_entry.id   AF-A0A1I4CEL4-F1
#
_cell.length_a   1.000
_cell.length_b   1.000
_cell.length_c   1.000
_cell.angle_alpha   90.00
_cell.angle_beta   90.00
_cell.angle_gamma   90.00
#
_symmetry.space_group_name_H-M   'P 1'
#
loop_
_entity.id
_entity.type
_entity.pdbx_description
1 polymer ?
#
loop_
_entity_poly.entity_id
_entity_poly.type
_entity_poly.pdbx_seq_one_letter_code
_entity_poly.pdbx_strand_id
1 'polypeptide(L)'
;MKLVELTRQAGDGHADVVAAVGPLEDAEADTYATALLHLIEQHADPDFSVGTTPVESTSGATAEPPAGPAELLRAVLSGDEGRREGEHDLPQPDPRP
;
A
#
# COMPACT_ATOMS: atom_id res chain seq x y z
N MET A 1 18.87 -0.82 1.61
CA MET A 1 17.54 -1.29 1.21
C MET A 1 16.52 -0.52 2.00
N LYS A 2 15.44 -0.12 1.34
CA LYS A 2 14.35 0.63 1.94
C LYS A 2 13.02 -0.03 1.58
N LEU A 3 12.06 0.08 2.48
CA LEU A 3 10.65 -0.17 2.24
C LEU A 3 9.99 1.19 2.00
N VAL A 4 9.23 1.32 0.93
CA VAL A 4 8.39 2.51 0.68
C VAL A 4 7.01 2.22 1.23
N GLU A 5 6.52 3.07 2.12
CA GLU A 5 5.22 2.90 2.79
C GLU A 5 4.30 4.03 2.36
N LEU A 6 3.12 3.66 1.87
CA LEU A 6 2.01 4.58 1.65
C LEU A 6 1.14 4.55 2.90
N THR A 7 1.01 5.70 3.55
CA THR A 7 0.16 5.90 4.71
C THR A 7 -1.05 6.74 4.36
N ARG A 8 -2.14 6.52 5.10
CA ARG A 8 -3.32 7.38 5.08
C ARG A 8 -3.57 7.91 6.49
N GLN A 9 -3.78 9.22 6.60
CA GLN A 9 -4.27 9.83 7.82
C GLN A 9 -5.75 9.48 7.98
N ALA A 10 -6.07 8.68 9.00
CA ALA A 10 -7.44 8.54 9.45
C ALA A 10 -7.83 9.80 10.24
N GLY A 11 -9.11 10.20 10.19
CA GLY A 11 -9.61 11.44 10.81
C GLY A 11 -9.40 11.55 12.33
N ASP A 12 -8.98 10.46 12.97
CA ASP A 12 -8.54 10.34 14.36
C ASP A 12 -7.07 10.75 14.60
N GLY A 13 -6.34 11.16 13.56
CA GLY A 13 -4.98 11.67 13.64
C GLY A 13 -3.91 10.58 13.67
N HIS A 14 -4.29 9.31 13.53
CA HIS A 14 -3.36 8.20 13.32
C HIS A 14 -3.10 8.00 11.83
N ALA A 15 -1.83 7.75 11.47
CA ALA A 15 -1.45 7.41 10.11
C ALA A 15 -1.31 5.90 10.01
N ASP A 16 -2.21 5.27 9.25
CA ASP A 16 -2.19 3.83 9.00
C ASP A 16 -1.45 3.53 7.69
N VAL A 17 -0.58 2.52 7.70
CA VAL A 17 0.08 2.03 6.48
C VAL A 17 -0.93 1.24 5.66
N VAL A 18 -1.31 1.79 4.51
CA VAL A 18 -2.30 1.17 3.60
C VAL A 18 -1.64 0.32 2.53
N ALA A 19 -0.37 0.56 2.21
CA ALA A 19 0.42 -0.27 1.32
C ALA A 19 1.92 -0.12 1.60
N ALA A 20 2.69 -1.17 1.32
CA ALA A 20 4.14 -1.17 1.45
C ALA A 20 4.81 -1.85 0.24
N VAL A 21 5.92 -1.30 -0.22
CA VAL A 21 6.66 -1.73 -1.41
C VAL A 21 8.13 -1.93 -1.08
N GLY A 22 8.64 -3.13 -1.35
CA GLY A 22 10.04 -3.47 -1.18
C GLY A 22 10.24 -4.81 -0.46
N PRO A 23 11.48 -5.11 -0.05
CA PRO A 23 12.64 -4.20 0.02
C PRO A 23 13.18 -3.79 -1.35
N LEU A 24 13.41 -2.49 -1.54
CA LEU A 24 14.03 -1.88 -2.74
C LEU A 24 15.44 -1.36 -2.44
N GLU A 25 16.26 -1.19 -3.47
CA GLU A 25 17.51 -0.43 -3.36
C GLU A 25 17.23 1.03 -3.00
N ASP A 26 18.15 1.69 -2.30
CA ASP A 26 17.93 3.04 -1.77
C ASP A 26 17.52 4.05 -2.87
N ALA A 27 18.24 4.07 -3.99
CA ALA A 27 17.94 4.96 -5.12
C ALA A 27 16.61 4.62 -5.81
N GLU A 28 16.26 3.33 -5.85
CA GLU A 28 15.00 2.87 -6.43
C GLU A 28 13.82 3.24 -5.53
N ALA A 29 13.95 3.03 -4.22
CA ALA A 29 12.98 3.45 -3.21
C ALA A 29 12.74 4.96 -3.24
N ASP A 30 13.80 5.77 -3.34
CA ASP A 30 13.67 7.24 -3.40
C ASP A 30 12.95 7.68 -4.69
N THR A 31 13.26 7.04 -5.82
CA THR A 31 12.57 7.27 -7.10
C THR A 31 11.09 6.87 -7.02
N TYR A 32 10.81 5.71 -6.45
CA TYR A 32 9.45 5.18 -6.30
C TYR A 32 8.61 6.05 -5.37
N ALA A 33 9.17 6.45 -4.21
CA ALA A 33 8.53 7.33 -3.26
C ALA A 33 8.21 8.71 -3.87
N THR A 34 9.15 9.28 -4.62
CA THR A 34 8.94 10.55 -5.34
C THR A 34 7.82 10.44 -6.36
N ALA A 35 7.77 9.33 -7.12
CA ALA A 35 6.72 9.09 -8.09
C ALA A 35 5.33 8.94 -7.43
N LEU A 36 5.24 8.20 -6.31
CA LEU A 36 4.00 8.08 -5.53
C LEU A 36 3.54 9.42 -4.98
N LEU A 37 4.45 10.20 -4.38
CA LEU A 37 4.13 11.51 -3.83
C LEU A 37 3.57 12.44 -4.92
N HIS A 38 4.20 12.46 -6.09
CA HIS A 38 3.73 13.28 -7.20
C HIS A 38 2.34 12.86 -7.70
N LEU A 39 2.02 11.56 -7.68
CA LEU A 39 0.69 11.07 -8.04
C LEU A 39 -0.36 11.47 -7.00
N ILE A 40 -0.05 11.41 -5.71
CA ILE A 40 -0.95 11.86 -4.63
C ILE A 40 -1.24 13.36 -4.78
N GLU A 41 -0.22 14.17 -5.03
CA GLU A 41 -0.36 15.60 -5.29
C GLU A 41 -1.26 15.88 -6.50
N GLN A 42 -1.12 15.10 -7.58
CA GLN A 42 -1.97 15.22 -8.77
C GLN A 42 -3.44 14.82 -8.51
N HIS A 43 -3.65 13.83 -7.64
CA HIS A 43 -4.98 13.41 -7.22
C HIS A 43 -5.63 14.37 -6.19
N ALA A 44 -4.85 15.33 -5.66
CA ALA A 44 -5.27 16.29 -4.65
C ALA A 44 -5.89 15.63 -3.40
N ASP A 45 -5.34 14.48 -3.00
CA ASP A 45 -5.82 13.71 -1.85
C ASP A 45 -4.90 13.96 -0.63
N PRO A 46 -5.28 14.87 0.28
CA PRO A 46 -4.41 15.32 1.36
C PRO A 46 -4.26 14.26 2.47
N ASP A 47 -5.09 13.22 2.45
CA ASP A 47 -5.08 12.19 3.48
C ASP A 47 -3.96 11.17 3.25
N PHE A 48 -3.33 11.13 2.07
CA PHE A 48 -2.25 10.20 1.79
C PHE A 48 -0.86 10.82 1.96
N SER A 49 0.09 10.01 2.43
CA SER A 49 1.48 10.39 2.62
C SER A 49 2.40 9.23 2.29
N VAL A 50 3.63 9.52 1.87
CA VAL A 50 4.62 8.50 1.51
C VAL A 50 5.83 8.59 2.43
N GLY A 51 6.20 7.48 3.04
CA GLY A 51 7.40 7.32 3.86
C GLY A 51 8.37 6.31 3.25
N THR A 52 9.63 6.39 3.67
CA THR A 52 10.59 5.32 3.42
C THR A 52 11.23 4.89 4.73
N THR A 53 11.28 3.58 4.94
CA THR A 53 11.82 2.97 6.15
C THR A 53 13.02 2.10 5.79
N PRO A 54 14.21 2.30 6.39
CA PRO A 54 15.35 1.46 6.12
C PRO A 54 15.10 0.05 6.66
N VAL A 55 15.34 -0.98 5.86
CA VAL A 55 15.12 -2.38 6.24
C VAL A 55 16.35 -3.23 5.93
N GLU A 56 16.62 -4.21 6.77
CA GLU A 56 17.65 -5.21 6.49
C GLU A 56 17.14 -6.20 5.44
N SER A 57 17.97 -6.50 4.45
CA SER A 57 17.62 -7.41 3.36
C SER A 57 17.63 -8.84 3.89
N THR A 58 16.46 -9.36 4.25
CA THR A 58 16.31 -10.81 4.47
C THR A 58 16.34 -11.50 3.11
N SER A 59 17.50 -12.09 2.77
CA SER A 59 17.68 -12.82 1.52
C SER A 59 16.78 -14.05 1.51
N GLY A 60 15.66 -13.98 0.81
CA GLY A 60 14.77 -15.12 0.63
C GLY A 60 13.57 -14.79 -0.22
N ALA A 61 13.46 -15.50 -1.34
CA ALA A 61 12.44 -15.40 -2.39
C ALA A 61 12.60 -14.19 -3.31
N THR A 62 12.85 -14.49 -4.59
CA THR A 62 12.56 -13.61 -5.73
C THR A 62 11.11 -13.15 -5.63
N ALA A 63 10.89 -12.02 -4.97
CA ALA A 63 9.63 -11.32 -5.02
C ALA A 63 9.44 -10.82 -6.45
N GLU A 64 8.25 -11.01 -7.01
CA GLU A 64 7.87 -10.40 -8.28
C GLU A 64 8.18 -8.89 -8.24
N PRO A 65 8.55 -8.28 -9.39
CA PRO A 65 8.80 -6.85 -9.44
C PRO A 65 7.58 -6.13 -8.86
N PRO A 66 7.79 -5.17 -7.95
CA PRO A 66 6.67 -4.51 -7.30
C PRO A 66 5.78 -3.81 -8.34
N ALA A 67 4.49 -3.77 -8.05
CA ALA A 67 3.53 -3.04 -8.88
C ALA A 67 4.00 -1.59 -9.09
N GLY A 68 3.75 -1.04 -10.27
CA GLY A 68 4.12 0.34 -10.58
C GLY A 68 3.42 1.34 -9.63
N PRO A 69 4.02 2.52 -9.37
CA PRO A 69 3.46 3.52 -8.43
C PRO A 69 1.99 3.87 -8.69
N ALA A 70 1.62 4.04 -9.97
CA ALA A 70 0.26 4.38 -10.36
C ALA A 70 -0.73 3.20 -10.17
N GLU A 71 -0.27 1.97 -10.35
CA GLU A 71 -1.10 0.78 -10.15
C GLU A 71 -1.37 0.57 -8.66
N LEU A 72 -0.34 0.74 -7.82
CA LEU A 72 -0.48 0.67 -6.38
C LEU A 72 -1.44 1.73 -5.85
N LEU A 73 -1.28 2.99 -6.27
CA LEU A 73 -2.20 4.06 -5.84
C LEU A 73 -3.63 3.76 -6.28
N ARG A 74 -3.84 3.30 -7.51
CA ARG A 74 -5.18 2.89 -7.98
C ARG A 74 -5.75 1.74 -7.16
N ALA A 75 -4.95 0.72 -6.84
CA ALA A 75 -5.40 -0.41 -6.03
C ALA A 75 -5.82 0.03 -4.63
N VAL A 76 -5.08 0.97 -4.02
CA VAL A 76 -5.40 1.52 -2.69
C VAL A 76 -6.68 2.36 -2.74
N LEU A 77 -6.83 3.22 -3.75
CA LEU A 77 -8.03 4.05 -3.92
C LEU A 77 -9.27 3.21 -4.24
N SER A 78 -9.16 2.23 -5.14
CA SER A 78 -10.27 1.33 -5.48
C SER A 78 -10.59 0.33 -4.36
N GLY A 79 -9.61 -0.04 -3.54
CA GLY A 79 -9.81 -0.88 -2.36
C GLY A 79 -10.62 -0.18 -1.25
N ASP A 80 -10.57 1.16 -1.18
CA ASP A 80 -11.36 1.95 -0.24
C ASP A 80 -12.84 2.03 -0.66
N GLU A 81 -13.11 2.09 -1.96
CA GLU A 81 -14.48 2.04 -2.52
C GLU A 81 -15.12 0.65 -2.34
N GLY A 82 -14.33 -0.43 -2.35
CA GLY A 82 -14.79 -1.81 -2.19
C GLY A 82 -15.10 -2.24 -0.75
N ARG A 83 -14.73 -1.46 0.28
CA ARG A 83 -14.99 -1.86 1.68
C ARG A 83 -16.37 -1.45 2.22
N ARG A 84 -17.27 -0.94 1.37
CA ARG A 84 -18.67 -0.67 1.74
C ARG A 84 -19.71 -1.59 1.10
N GLU A 85 -19.38 -2.46 0.15
CA GLU A 85 -20.34 -3.42 -0.40
C GLU A 85 -19.65 -4.76 -0.73
N GLY A 86 -20.07 -5.82 -0.05
CA GLY A 86 -19.71 -7.20 -0.43
C GLY A 86 -19.07 -8.03 0.67
N GLU A 87 -19.89 -8.47 1.62
CA GLU A 87 -20.00 -9.88 2.00
C GLU A 87 -18.82 -10.78 1.57
N HIS A 88 -17.80 -10.91 2.41
CA HIS A 88 -17.20 -12.22 2.60
C HIS A 88 -18.15 -13.01 3.51
N ASP A 89 -19.30 -13.41 2.96
CA ASP A 89 -20.08 -14.52 3.49
C ASP A 89 -19.21 -15.76 3.31
N LEU A 90 -18.41 -16.03 4.33
CA LEU A 90 -17.80 -17.35 4.50
C LEU A 90 -18.97 -18.34 4.48
N PRO A 91 -19.00 -19.35 3.60
CA PRO A 91 -20.06 -20.34 3.66
C PRO A 91 -20.02 -20.96 5.05
N GLN A 92 -21.06 -20.69 5.85
CA GLN A 92 -21.21 -21.31 7.16
C GLN A 92 -21.18 -22.83 6.94
N PRO A 93 -20.32 -23.58 7.64
CA PRO A 93 -20.34 -25.03 7.52
C PRO A 93 -21.71 -25.55 8.01
N ASP A 94 -22.43 -26.19 7.10
CA ASP A 94 -23.73 -26.81 7.27
C ASP A 94 -23.76 -27.65 8.58
N PRO A 95 -24.60 -27.31 9.58
CA PRO A 95 -24.76 -28.14 10.76
C PRO A 95 -25.60 -29.37 10.39
N ARG A 96 -24.92 -30.47 10.02
CA ARG A 96 -25.61 -31.72 9.72
C ARG A 96 -26.30 -32.31 10.97
N PRO A 97 -27.55 -32.77 10.86
CA PRO A 97 -28.29 -33.48 11.92
C PRO A 97 -27.78 -34.91 12.16
#